data_AF-J7QVB0-F1
#
_entry.id   AF-J7QVB0-F1
#
_cell.length_a   1.000
_cell.length_b   1.000
_cell.length_c   1.000
_cell.angle_alpha   90.00
_cell.angle_beta   90.00
_cell.angle_gamma   90.00
#
_symmetry.space_group_name_H-M   'P 1'
#
loop_
_entity.id
_entity.type
_entity.pdbx_description
1 polymer ?
#
loop_
_entity_poly.entity_id
_entity_poly.type
_entity_poly.pdbx_seq_one_letter_code
_entity_poly.pdbx_strand_id
1 'polypeptide(L)'
;MLSLKQKQLFASYELSLQKGEWFVFELMVSDIQGLMDLGAQALATDVLVVLRIFMRDRPQFDAHARRTPAFRGLYGNRSTRRTLDSLIAGAGEAKSFCNSH
;
A
#
# COMPACT_ATOMS: atom_id res chain seq x y z
N MET A 1 11.97 2.48 -1.17
CA MET A 1 11.93 3.14 -2.50
C MET A 1 10.91 2.39 -3.35
N LEU A 2 9.99 3.07 -4.05
CA LEU A 2 8.95 2.39 -4.85
C LEU A 2 9.52 1.71 -6.10
N SER A 3 8.99 0.53 -6.46
CA SER A 3 9.24 -0.09 -7.76
C SER A 3 8.63 0.73 -8.90
N LEU A 4 9.07 0.50 -10.15
CA LEU A 4 8.49 1.19 -11.32
C LEU A 4 6.98 0.98 -11.41
N LYS A 5 6.52 -0.25 -11.18
CA LYS A 5 5.09 -0.61 -11.16
C LYS A 5 4.32 0.15 -10.09
N GLN A 6 4.88 0.25 -8.88
CA GLN A 6 4.24 0.99 -7.78
C GLN A 6 4.20 2.49 -8.04
N LYS A 7 5.23 3.07 -8.68
CA LYS A 7 5.21 4.47 -9.12
C LYS A 7 4.11 4.73 -10.16
N GLN A 8 3.95 3.82 -11.13
CA GLN A 8 2.89 3.91 -12.13
C GLN A 8 1.50 3.79 -11.49
N LEU A 9 1.32 2.84 -10.56
CA LEU A 9 0.08 2.72 -9.80
C LEU A 9 -0.21 4.00 -9.01
N PHE A 10 0.76 4.52 -8.26
CA PHE A 10 0.59 5.77 -7.52
C PHE A 10 0.18 6.93 -8.43
N ALA A 11 0.88 7.12 -9.54
CA ALA A 11 0.52 8.15 -10.53
C ALA A 11 -0.90 7.97 -11.09
N SER A 12 -1.34 6.72 -11.32
CA SER A 12 -2.71 6.45 -11.80
C SER A 12 -3.78 6.86 -10.78
N TYR A 13 -3.51 6.69 -9.49
CA TYR A 13 -4.40 7.17 -8.43
C TYR A 13 -4.35 8.69 -8.26
N GLU A 14 -3.18 9.31 -8.46
CA GLU A 14 -3.05 10.77 -8.42
C GLU A 14 -3.91 11.48 -9.48
N LEU A 15 -4.16 10.84 -10.63
CA LEU A 15 -5.10 11.36 -11.64
C LEU A 15 -6.53 11.50 -11.09
N SER A 16 -6.88 10.74 -10.05
CA SER A 16 -8.19 10.80 -9.40
C SER A 16 -8.26 11.85 -8.28
N LEU A 17 -7.18 12.57 -7.97
CA LEU A 17 -7.14 13.59 -6.91
C LEU A 17 -8.12 14.74 -7.15
N GLN A 18 -8.46 15.04 -8.40
CA GLN A 18 -9.48 16.05 -8.73
C GLN A 18 -10.86 15.72 -8.12
N LYS A 19 -11.12 14.45 -7.80
CA LYS A 19 -12.34 13.99 -7.12
C LYS A 19 -12.24 14.03 -5.59
N GLY A 20 -11.07 14.41 -5.05
CA GLY A 20 -10.79 14.53 -3.62
C GLY A 20 -9.95 13.39 -3.07
N GLU A 21 -9.18 13.68 -2.03
CA GLU A 21 -8.27 12.72 -1.38
C GLU A 21 -9.03 11.53 -0.76
N TRP A 22 -10.22 11.77 -0.23
CA TRP A 22 -11.11 10.74 0.30
C TRP A 22 -11.57 9.75 -0.77
N PHE A 23 -11.94 10.26 -1.93
CA PHE A 23 -12.30 9.43 -3.07
C PHE A 23 -11.14 8.52 -3.48
N VAL A 24 -9.92 9.07 -3.55
CA VAL A 24 -8.71 8.31 -3.91
C VAL A 24 -8.40 7.24 -2.86
N PHE A 25 -8.54 7.56 -1.57
CA PHE A 25 -8.37 6.60 -0.49
C PHE A 25 -9.37 5.44 -0.61
N GLU A 26 -10.67 5.73 -0.76
CA GLU A 26 -11.71 4.71 -0.91
C GLU A 26 -11.50 3.86 -2.16
N LEU A 27 -11.08 4.47 -3.27
CA LEU A 27 -10.75 3.78 -4.51
C LEU A 27 -9.62 2.76 -4.30
N MET A 28 -8.51 3.15 -3.68
CA MET A 28 -7.40 2.24 -3.38
C MET A 28 -7.85 1.07 -2.47
N VAL A 29 -8.70 1.36 -1.48
CA VAL A 29 -9.22 0.33 -0.56
C VAL A 29 -10.12 -0.66 -1.28
N SER A 30 -11.01 -0.16 -2.14
CA SER A 30 -11.88 -0.98 -2.98
C SER A 30 -11.07 -1.86 -3.92
N ASP A 31 -10.01 -1.31 -4.54
CA ASP A 31 -9.12 -2.06 -5.43
C ASP A 31 -8.39 -3.17 -4.68
N ILE A 32 -7.87 -2.91 -3.47
CA ILE A 32 -7.23 -3.94 -2.64
C ILE A 32 -8.21 -5.09 -2.38
N GLN A 33 -9.43 -4.78 -1.96
CA GLN A 33 -10.44 -5.80 -1.68
C GLN A 33 -10.78 -6.62 -2.93
N GLY A 34 -11.10 -5.95 -4.04
CA GLY A 34 -11.40 -6.62 -5.31
C GLY A 34 -10.25 -7.49 -5.81
N LEU A 35 -9.01 -7.02 -5.68
CA LEU A 35 -7.82 -7.78 -6.07
C LEU A 35 -7.61 -9.01 -5.17
N MET A 36 -7.88 -8.91 -3.87
CA MET A 36 -7.84 -10.08 -2.99
C MET A 36 -8.92 -11.09 -3.34
N ASP A 37 -10.15 -10.64 -3.62
CA ASP A 37 -11.28 -11.51 -3.98
C ASP A 37 -11.02 -12.26 -5.30
N LEU A 38 -10.28 -11.63 -6.22
CA LEU A 38 -9.81 -12.23 -7.47
C LEU A 38 -8.54 -13.10 -7.32
N GLY A 39 -7.96 -13.20 -6.12
CA GLY A 39 -6.72 -13.94 -5.87
C GLY A 39 -5.44 -13.26 -6.39
N ALA A 40 -5.52 -12.00 -6.83
CA ALA A 40 -4.42 -11.21 -7.36
C ALA A 40 -3.53 -10.61 -6.23
N GLN A 41 -3.05 -11.45 -5.32
CA GLN A 41 -2.36 -11.04 -4.09
C GLN A 41 -1.13 -10.14 -4.33
N ALA A 42 -0.34 -10.42 -5.37
CA ALA A 42 0.83 -9.60 -5.69
C ALA A 42 0.44 -8.15 -6.06
N LEU A 43 -0.63 -7.98 -6.83
CA LEU A 43 -1.12 -6.67 -7.21
C LEU A 43 -1.82 -5.96 -6.04
N ALA A 44 -2.59 -6.68 -5.23
CA ALA A 44 -3.17 -6.14 -3.99
C ALA A 44 -2.09 -5.61 -3.04
N THR A 45 -0.96 -6.31 -2.95
CA THR A 45 0.21 -5.88 -2.15
C THR A 45 0.83 -4.61 -2.71
N ASP A 46 0.98 -4.50 -4.03
CA ASP A 46 1.49 -3.28 -4.66
C ASP A 46 0.59 -2.07 -4.37
N VAL A 47 -0.74 -2.23 -4.47
CA VAL A 47 -1.70 -1.17 -4.15
C VAL A 47 -1.66 -0.81 -2.66
N LEU A 48 -1.47 -1.78 -1.76
CA LEU A 48 -1.34 -1.51 -0.32
C LEU A 48 -0.08 -0.69 0.01
N VAL A 49 1.05 -0.95 -0.65
CA VAL A 49 2.27 -0.14 -0.51
C VAL A 49 2.04 1.29 -0.98
N VAL A 50 1.37 1.44 -2.12
CA VAL A 50 0.98 2.74 -2.70
C VAL A 50 0.06 3.52 -1.76
N LEU A 51 -0.95 2.86 -1.18
CA LEU A 51 -1.84 3.43 -0.17
C LEU A 51 -1.09 3.89 1.09
N ARG A 52 -0.12 3.11 1.57
CA ARG A 52 0.71 3.50 2.71
C ARG A 52 1.49 4.79 2.46
N ILE A 53 2.01 4.96 1.25
CA ILE A 53 2.71 6.20 0.87
C ILE A 53 1.73 7.36 0.76
N PHE A 54 0.57 7.14 0.14
CA PHE A 54 -0.48 8.13 0.05
C PHE A 54 -0.89 8.69 1.43
N MET A 55 -1.03 7.81 2.42
CA MET A 55 -1.40 8.16 3.79
C MET A 55 -0.25 8.79 4.59
N ARG A 56 1.01 8.46 4.28
CA ARG A 56 2.18 9.02 4.99
C ARG A 56 2.19 10.54 4.92
N ASP A 57 1.85 11.07 3.76
CA ASP A 57 1.86 12.51 3.51
C ASP A 57 0.51 13.16 3.91
N ARG A 58 -0.46 12.37 4.44
CA ARG A 58 -1.83 12.79 4.78
C ARG A 58 -2.33 12.12 6.08
N PRO A 59 -1.91 12.64 7.26
CA PRO A 59 -2.15 12.01 8.55
C PRO A 59 -3.62 11.76 8.89
N GLN A 60 -4.55 12.53 8.30
CA GLN A 60 -6.00 12.34 8.49
C GLN A 60 -6.49 10.94 8.12
N PHE A 61 -5.82 10.27 7.18
CA PHE A 61 -6.19 8.92 6.74
C PHE A 61 -5.65 7.83 7.67
N ASP A 62 -4.53 8.03 8.38
CA ASP A 62 -3.99 7.03 9.30
C ASP A 62 -4.92 6.80 10.50
N ALA A 63 -5.51 7.87 11.04
CA ALA A 63 -6.51 7.77 12.10
C ALA A 63 -7.78 7.03 11.63
N HIS A 64 -8.17 7.21 10.37
CA HIS A 64 -9.34 6.56 9.79
C HIS A 64 -9.09 5.07 9.51
N ALA A 65 -7.96 4.72 8.89
CA ALA A 65 -7.61 3.32 8.62
C ALA A 65 -7.55 2.45 9.89
N ARG A 66 -7.19 3.03 11.05
CA ARG A 66 -7.24 2.33 12.35
C ARG A 66 -8.66 2.06 12.86
N ARG A 67 -9.64 2.87 12.45
CA ARG A 67 -11.04 2.80 12.90
C ARG A 67 -11.92 1.99 11.95
N THR A 68 -11.53 1.83 10.69
CA THR A 68 -12.35 1.17 9.67
C THR A 68 -12.21 -0.36 9.73
N PRO A 69 -13.30 -1.12 9.93
CA PRO A 69 -13.26 -2.58 10.06
C PRO A 69 -12.66 -3.33 8.87
N ALA A 70 -12.84 -2.81 7.65
CA ALA A 70 -12.25 -3.37 6.43
C ALA A 70 -10.71 -3.41 6.51
N PHE A 71 -10.09 -2.36 7.06
CA PHE A 71 -8.65 -2.35 7.33
C PHE A 71 -8.25 -3.23 8.50
N ARG A 72 -9.13 -3.37 9.51
CA ARG A 72 -8.91 -4.34 10.58
C ARG A 72 -8.86 -5.77 10.04
N GLY A 73 -9.57 -6.09 8.95
CA GLY A 73 -9.43 -7.36 8.23
C GLY A 73 -8.08 -7.50 7.51
N LEU A 74 -7.63 -6.44 6.83
CA LEU A 74 -6.34 -6.39 6.12
C LEU A 74 -5.11 -6.46 7.07
N TYR A 75 -5.17 -5.85 8.26
CA TYR A 75 -4.12 -5.87 9.29
C TYR A 75 -4.31 -6.94 10.37
N GLY A 76 -5.52 -7.47 10.53
CA GLY A 76 -5.90 -8.38 11.63
C GLY A 76 -5.68 -9.86 11.32
N ASN A 77 -5.47 -10.22 10.05
CA ASN A 77 -4.99 -11.55 9.72
C ASN A 77 -3.51 -11.64 10.11
N ARG A 78 -3.22 -12.37 11.19
CA ARG A 78 -1.87 -12.58 11.74
C ARG A 78 -0.88 -13.10 10.68
N SER A 79 -1.38 -13.80 9.66
CA SER A 79 -0.59 -14.28 8.52
C SER A 79 -0.22 -13.14 7.57
N THR A 80 -1.20 -12.34 7.13
CA THR A 80 -0.97 -11.17 6.25
C THR A 80 -0.10 -10.11 6.92
N ARG A 81 -0.27 -9.89 8.23
CA ARG A 81 0.59 -9.00 9.02
C ARG A 81 2.04 -9.49 9.06
N ARG A 82 2.28 -10.78 9.27
CA ARG A 82 3.64 -11.35 9.17
C ARG A 82 4.21 -11.24 7.76
N THR A 83 3.41 -11.49 6.73
CA THR A 83 3.85 -11.34 5.33
C THR A 83 4.21 -9.88 5.03
N LEU A 84 3.40 -8.92 5.48
CA LEU A 84 3.71 -7.50 5.35
C LEU A 84 4.94 -7.09 6.16
N ASP A 85 5.03 -7.49 7.43
CA ASP A 85 6.17 -7.19 8.30
C ASP A 85 7.46 -7.82 7.75
N SER A 86 7.41 -9.03 7.17
CA SER A 86 8.54 -9.69 6.50
C SER A 86 8.94 -9.00 5.19
N LEU A 87 7.98 -8.52 4.40
CA LEU A 87 8.26 -7.74 3.18
C LEU A 87 8.87 -6.38 3.51
N ILE A 88 8.42 -5.75 4.60
CA ILE A 88 8.97 -4.47 5.11
C ILE A 88 10.38 -4.67 5.67
N ALA A 89 10.62 -5.75 6.43
CA ALA A 89 11.95 -6.10 6.92
C ALA A 89 12.93 -6.44 5.77
N GLY A 90 12.47 -7.16 4.75
CA GLY A 90 13.27 -7.48 3.56
C GLY A 90 13.54 -6.29 2.64
N ALA A 91 12.64 -5.31 2.58
CA ALA A 91 12.84 -4.08 1.80
C ALA A 91 13.84 -3.09 2.45
N GLY A 92 14.22 -3.31 3.71
CA GLY A 92 15.24 -2.56 4.45
C GLY A 92 16.68 -3.08 4.27
N GLU A 93 16.88 -4.27 3.69
CA GLU A 93 18.20 -4.86 3.45
C GLU A 93 18.59 -4.89 1.96
N ALA A 94 18.27 -3.84 1.21
CA ALA A 94 19.05 -3.53 0.01
C ALA A 94 20.42 -2.99 0.47
N LYS A 95 21.30 -3.94 0.80
CA LYS A 95 22.70 -3.76 1.17
C LYS A 95 23.36 -2.67 0.33
N SER A 96 23.86 -1.66 1.05
CA SER A 96 25.13 -1.02 0.74
C SER A 96 26.14 -2.11 0.37
N PHE A 97 26.48 -2.26 -0.91
CA PHE A 97 27.75 -2.79 -1.39
C PHE A 97 27.82 -2.62 -2.92
N CYS A 98 28.09 -1.39 -3.36
CA CYS A 98 28.86 -1.16 -4.58
C CYS A 98 30.16 -0.49 -4.14
N ASN A 99 31.18 -1.31 -3.89
CA ASN A 99 32.55 -0.81 -3.75
C ASN A 99 33.01 -0.31 -5.11
N SER A 100 33.48 0.93 -5.13
CA SER A 100 34.35 1.47 -6.16
C SER A 100 35.76 0.88 -6.02
N HIS A 101 36.44 0.79 -7.17
CA HIS A 101 37.87 0.47 -7.39
C HIS A 101 38.31 -1.00 -7.32
#